data_AF-A0A0E3NA28-F1
#
_entry.id   AF-A0A0E3NA28-F1
#
_cell.length_a   1.000
_cell.length_b   1.000
_cell.length_c   1.000
_cell.angle_alpha   90.00
_cell.angle_beta   90.00
_cell.angle_gamma   90.00
#
_symmetry.space_group_name_H-M   'P 1'
#
loop_
_entity.id
_entity.type
_entity.pdbx_description
1 polymer ?
#
loop_
_entity_poly.entity_id
_entity_poly.type
_entity_poly.pdbx_seq_one_letter_code
_entity_poly.pdbx_strand_id
1 'polypeptide(L)'
;MGMKELLEFADGGPLIIIGEYHGNPGELSFYDENGKLLFSIRFTDWYSEEADSYWFPGAEPALSGQGEIADAFESFFQFKRVESDKIDQLPPNSTLIVIREEYIDFIGSGKSLFKLNLRGFKKY
;
A
#
# COMPACT_ATOMS: atom_id res chain seq x y z
N MET A 1 17.16 11.22 -10.90
CA MET A 1 16.09 11.93 -11.62
C MET A 1 15.48 12.95 -10.68
N GLY A 2 15.21 14.16 -11.14
CA GLY A 2 14.50 15.17 -10.35
C GLY A 2 12.99 14.91 -10.33
N MET A 3 12.27 15.55 -9.40
CA MET A 3 10.80 15.39 -9.30
C MET A 3 10.08 15.76 -10.61
N LYS A 4 10.53 16.81 -11.30
CA LYS A 4 9.99 17.20 -12.60
C LYS A 4 10.09 16.07 -13.63
N GLU A 5 11.25 15.42 -13.71
CA GLU A 5 11.48 14.30 -14.63
C GLU A 5 10.63 13.08 -14.26
N LEU A 6 10.41 12.85 -12.95
CA LEU A 6 9.54 11.76 -12.47
C LEU A 6 8.08 12.00 -12.84
N LEU A 7 7.58 13.23 -12.72
CA LEU A 7 6.22 13.59 -13.13
C LEU A 7 6.02 13.50 -14.64
N GLU A 8 7.01 13.94 -15.41
CA GLU A 8 7.02 13.76 -16.87
C GLU A 8 6.99 12.26 -17.24
N PHE A 9 7.71 11.41 -16.50
CA PHE A 9 7.66 9.96 -16.68
C PHE A 9 6.31 9.35 -16.27
N ALA A 10 5.66 9.91 -15.25
CA ALA A 10 4.34 9.50 -14.78
C ALA A 10 3.20 9.94 -15.70
N ASP A 11 3.49 10.63 -16.80
CA ASP A 11 2.51 11.30 -17.66
C ASP A 11 1.58 12.25 -16.86
N GLY A 12 2.16 12.93 -15.87
CA GLY A 12 1.42 13.80 -14.94
C GLY A 12 0.50 13.05 -13.98
N GLY A 13 0.59 11.73 -13.85
CA GLY A 13 -0.19 10.96 -12.87
C GLY A 13 0.34 11.06 -11.44
N PRO A 14 -0.45 10.60 -10.44
CA PRO A 14 0.02 10.46 -9.07
C PRO A 14 1.15 9.43 -8.98
N LEU A 15 2.04 9.62 -8.01
CA LEU A 15 3.28 8.83 -7.87
C LEU A 15 3.45 8.29 -6.46
N ILE A 16 3.98 7.08 -6.37
CA ILE A 16 4.51 6.53 -5.12
C ILE A 16 6.02 6.39 -5.28
N ILE A 17 6.77 7.01 -4.39
CA ILE A 17 8.22 6.86 -4.32
C ILE A 17 8.56 5.98 -3.13
N ILE A 18 9.35 4.95 -3.36
CA ILE A 18 9.87 4.06 -2.33
C ILE A 18 11.24 4.60 -1.91
N GLY A 19 11.34 5.04 -0.66
CA GLY A 19 12.59 5.44 -0.02
C GLY A 19 13.27 4.26 0.64
N GLU A 20 14.61 4.26 0.61
CA GLU A 20 15.44 3.23 1.25
C GLU A 20 16.14 3.75 2.51
N TYR A 21 16.35 2.85 3.46
CA TYR A 21 17.16 3.05 4.65
C TYR A 21 18.15 1.88 4.81
N HIS A 22 19.45 2.17 4.73
CA HIS A 22 20.53 1.17 4.69
C HIS A 22 20.34 0.08 3.63
N GLY A 23 19.83 0.45 2.46
CA GLY A 23 19.59 -0.47 1.33
C GLY A 23 18.33 -1.32 1.45
N ASN A 24 17.47 -1.07 2.44
CA ASN A 24 16.16 -1.72 2.57
C ASN A 24 15.04 -0.71 2.32
N PRO A 25 13.93 -1.09 1.68
CA PRO A 25 12.74 -0.26 1.62
C PRO A 25 12.28 0.14 3.03
N GLY A 26 12.04 1.43 3.24
CA GLY A 26 11.69 1.96 4.57
C GLY A 26 10.72 3.13 4.57
N GLU A 27 10.40 3.68 3.40
CA GLU A 27 9.43 4.76 3.26
C GLU A 27 8.58 4.61 2.01
N LEU A 28 7.27 4.86 2.13
CA LEU A 28 6.38 5.12 1.00
C LEU A 28 5.98 6.59 1.04
N SER A 29 6.25 7.33 -0.03
CA SER A 29 5.85 8.72 -0.20
C SER A 29 4.88 8.87 -1.37
N PHE A 30 3.71 9.43 -1.09
CA PHE A 30 2.58 9.55 -2.03
C PHE A 30 2.48 10.99 -2.53
N TYR A 31 2.64 11.18 -3.83
CA TYR A 31 2.61 12.48 -4.49
C TYR A 31 1.40 12.60 -5.41
N ASP A 32 0.80 13.78 -5.47
CA ASP A 32 -0.18 14.10 -6.50
C ASP A 32 0.46 14.38 -7.86
N GLU A 33 -0.38 14.57 -8.86
CA GLU A 33 -0.03 14.96 -10.24
C GLU A 33 0.82 16.25 -10.36
N ASN A 34 0.81 17.10 -9.33
CA ASN A 34 1.59 18.34 -9.29
C ASN A 34 2.93 18.16 -8.56
N GLY A 35 3.24 16.95 -8.08
CA GLY A 35 4.43 16.66 -7.30
C GLY A 35 4.36 17.13 -5.84
N LYS A 36 3.16 17.43 -5.33
CA LYS A 36 2.98 17.72 -3.91
C LYS A 36 2.95 16.40 -3.14
N LEU A 37 3.81 16.28 -2.13
CA LEU A 37 3.75 15.19 -1.16
C LEU A 37 2.45 15.32 -0.36
N LEU A 38 1.59 14.31 -0.42
CA LEU A 38 0.32 14.27 0.29
C LEU A 38 0.45 13.54 1.62
N PHE A 39 1.20 12.43 1.61
CA PHE A 39 1.25 11.48 2.71
C PHE A 39 2.52 10.65 2.62
N SER A 40 3.10 10.30 3.77
CA SER A 40 4.22 9.34 3.83
C SER A 40 4.07 8.35 4.98
N ILE A 41 4.58 7.15 4.76
CA ILE A 41 4.65 6.06 5.75
C ILE A 41 6.10 5.66 5.90
N ARG A 42 6.58 5.56 7.14
CA ARG A 42 7.83 4.86 7.46
C ARG A 42 7.50 3.46 7.94
N PHE A 43 8.22 2.46 7.46
CA PHE A 43 7.95 1.06 7.77
C PHE A 43 9.22 0.20 7.85
N THR A 44 9.05 -1.01 8.37
CA THR A 44 9.98 -2.14 8.14
C THR A 44 9.18 -3.29 7.55
N ASP A 45 9.67 -3.92 6.52
CA ASP A 45 8.99 -5.04 5.87
C ASP A 45 9.15 -6.36 6.63
N TRP A 46 8.18 -7.24 6.43
CA TRP A 46 8.21 -8.62 6.86
C TRP A 46 7.57 -9.46 5.74
N TYR A 47 8.20 -10.56 5.38
CA TYR A 47 7.66 -11.51 4.41
C TYR A 47 7.34 -12.82 5.13
N SER A 48 6.26 -13.46 4.74
CA SER A 48 5.95 -14.79 5.24
C SER A 48 7.01 -15.80 4.78
N GLU A 49 7.48 -16.67 5.67
CA GLU A 49 8.42 -17.74 5.29
C GLU A 49 7.77 -18.78 4.37
N GLU A 50 6.44 -18.89 4.44
CA GLU A 50 5.63 -19.76 3.58
C GLU A 50 5.22 -19.08 2.27
N ALA A 51 5.58 -17.81 2.08
CA ALA A 51 5.25 -17.09 0.87
C ALA A 51 6.20 -17.45 -0.27
N ASP A 52 5.73 -18.28 -1.19
CA ASP A 52 6.37 -18.47 -2.50
C ASP A 52 6.24 -17.19 -3.36
N SER A 53 6.80 -17.20 -4.57
CA SER A 53 6.50 -16.15 -5.55
C SER A 53 5.02 -16.20 -5.95
N TYR A 54 4.27 -15.13 -5.68
CA TYR A 54 2.86 -15.01 -6.07
C TYR A 54 2.66 -14.07 -7.25
N TRP A 55 1.66 -14.39 -8.07
CA TRP A 55 1.28 -13.58 -9.23
C TRP A 55 -0.25 -13.52 -9.34
N PHE A 56 -0.82 -12.32 -9.26
CA PHE A 56 -2.28 -12.08 -9.32
C PHE A 56 -2.61 -11.17 -10.51
N PRO A 57 -2.48 -11.64 -11.76
CA PRO A 57 -2.68 -10.80 -12.93
C PRO A 57 -4.13 -10.36 -13.05
N GLY A 58 -4.36 -9.05 -13.17
CA GLY A 58 -5.69 -8.49 -13.34
C GLY A 58 -6.59 -8.53 -12.08
N ALA A 59 -6.04 -8.89 -10.92
CA ALA A 59 -6.79 -8.82 -9.66
C ALA A 59 -6.66 -7.42 -9.05
N GLU A 60 -7.77 -6.72 -8.89
CA GLU A 60 -7.82 -5.51 -8.08
C GLU A 60 -7.96 -5.88 -6.61
N PRO A 61 -7.04 -5.42 -5.74
CA PRO A 61 -7.13 -5.73 -4.32
C PRO A 61 -8.29 -4.99 -3.67
N ALA A 62 -8.99 -5.69 -2.78
CA ALA A 62 -9.90 -5.04 -1.85
C ALA A 62 -9.09 -4.30 -0.77
N LEU A 63 -9.66 -3.23 -0.21
CA LEU A 63 -9.08 -2.50 0.92
C LEU A 63 -9.93 -2.74 2.16
N SER A 64 -9.32 -2.94 3.33
CA SER A 64 -10.02 -2.91 4.61
C SER A 64 -9.16 -2.20 5.67
N GLY A 65 -9.80 -1.77 6.75
CA GLY A 65 -9.16 -0.98 7.80
C GLY A 65 -9.85 0.36 8.04
N GLN A 66 -9.39 1.06 9.08
CA GLN A 66 -9.91 2.35 9.54
C GLN A 66 -8.77 3.33 9.81
N GLY A 67 -9.11 4.62 9.91
CA GLY A 67 -8.17 5.69 10.22
C GLY A 67 -7.48 6.32 9.00
N GLU A 68 -6.61 7.29 9.26
CA GLU A 68 -6.07 8.20 8.24
C GLU A 68 -5.28 7.49 7.14
N ILE A 69 -4.58 6.41 7.47
CA ILE A 69 -3.83 5.62 6.49
C ILE A 69 -4.78 4.91 5.52
N ALA A 70 -5.88 4.36 6.04
CA ALA A 70 -6.88 3.69 5.22
C ALA A 70 -7.61 4.68 4.31
N ASP A 71 -7.93 5.86 4.82
CA ASP A 71 -8.54 6.93 4.03
C ASP A 71 -7.59 7.44 2.94
N ALA A 72 -6.29 7.54 3.23
CA ALA A 72 -5.27 7.91 2.25
C ALA A 72 -5.12 6.84 1.15
N PHE A 73 -5.11 5.56 1.50
CA PHE A 73 -5.03 4.46 0.53
C PHE A 73 -6.29 4.40 -0.34
N GLU A 74 -7.48 4.54 0.25
CA GLU A 74 -8.74 4.59 -0.47
C GLU A 74 -8.76 5.75 -1.47
N SER A 75 -8.35 6.95 -1.05
CA SER A 75 -8.29 8.12 -1.91
C SER A 75 -7.25 8.00 -3.03
N PHE A 76 -6.09 7.41 -2.75
CA PHE A 76 -4.98 7.36 -3.70
C PHE A 76 -5.16 6.23 -4.74
N PHE A 77 -5.54 5.04 -4.28
CA PHE A 77 -5.68 3.87 -5.14
C PHE A 77 -7.08 3.68 -5.72
N GLN A 78 -8.10 4.33 -5.13
CA GLN A 78 -9.51 4.16 -5.50
C GLN A 78 -10.00 2.71 -5.37
N PHE A 79 -9.36 1.91 -4.53
CA PHE A 79 -9.78 0.54 -4.25
C PHE A 79 -11.07 0.50 -3.45
N LYS A 80 -11.91 -0.51 -3.71
CA LYS A 80 -13.15 -0.71 -2.96
C LYS A 80 -12.84 -1.06 -1.50
N ARG A 81 -13.33 -0.24 -0.58
CA ARG A 81 -13.27 -0.53 0.85
C ARG A 81 -14.34 -1.54 1.27
N VAL A 82 -13.91 -2.55 2.01
CA VAL A 82 -14.74 -3.64 2.52
C VAL A 82 -14.71 -3.58 4.05
N GLU A 83 -15.89 -3.60 4.66
CA GLU A 83 -16.04 -3.66 6.11
C GLU A 83 -15.41 -4.95 6.67
N SER A 84 -14.80 -4.87 7.85
CA SER A 84 -14.00 -5.96 8.41
C SER A 84 -14.77 -7.26 8.60
N ASP A 85 -16.06 -7.18 8.92
CA ASP A 85 -16.98 -8.31 9.10
C ASP A 85 -17.40 -8.99 7.77
N LYS A 86 -17.08 -8.37 6.64
CA LYS A 86 -17.36 -8.88 5.28
C LYS A 86 -16.12 -9.44 4.59
N ILE A 87 -14.95 -9.42 5.23
CA ILE A 87 -13.72 -9.99 4.67
C ILE A 87 -13.90 -11.50 4.39
N ASP A 88 -14.53 -12.24 5.31
CA ASP A 88 -14.75 -13.68 5.16
C ASP A 88 -15.75 -14.05 4.04
N GLN A 89 -16.45 -13.06 3.48
CA GLN A 89 -17.38 -13.22 2.37
C GLN A 89 -16.70 -12.99 1.01
N LEU A 90 -15.42 -12.59 0.99
CA LEU A 90 -14.66 -12.40 -0.24
C LEU A 90 -14.40 -13.76 -0.91
N PRO A 91 -14.38 -13.80 -2.26
CA PRO A 91 -13.98 -14.98 -2.99
C PRO A 91 -12.64 -15.56 -2.49
N PRO A 92 -12.47 -16.90 -2.45
CA PRO A 92 -11.24 -17.53 -1.92
C PRO A 92 -9.93 -17.09 -2.59
N ASN A 93 -9.98 -16.55 -3.81
CA ASN A 93 -8.82 -16.07 -4.57
C ASN A 93 -8.69 -14.54 -4.58
N SER A 94 -9.37 -13.85 -3.66
CA SER A 94 -9.25 -12.40 -3.54
C SER A 94 -7.88 -11.98 -3.01
N THR A 95 -7.41 -10.83 -3.48
CA THR A 95 -6.31 -10.08 -2.90
C THR A 95 -6.88 -8.98 -2.00
N LEU A 96 -6.25 -8.75 -0.85
CA LEU A 96 -6.75 -7.85 0.18
C LEU A 96 -5.59 -7.09 0.82
N ILE A 97 -5.76 -5.79 0.95
CA ILE A 97 -4.88 -4.93 1.75
C ILE A 97 -5.62 -4.60 3.04
N VAL A 98 -5.10 -5.04 4.19
CA VAL A 98 -5.68 -4.77 5.50
C VAL A 98 -4.81 -3.78 6.25
N ILE A 99 -5.33 -2.58 6.45
CA ILE A 99 -4.66 -1.52 7.20
C ILE A 99 -5.06 -1.63 8.66
N ARG A 100 -4.06 -1.80 9.52
CA ARG A 100 -4.18 -1.81 10.98
C ARG A 100 -3.29 -0.74 11.59
N GLU A 101 -3.44 -0.54 12.90
CA GLU A 101 -2.70 0.51 13.62
C GLU A 101 -1.19 0.32 13.56
N GLU A 102 -0.71 -0.92 13.65
CA GLU A 102 0.72 -1.23 13.74
C GLU A 102 1.32 -1.72 12.42
N TYR A 103 0.50 -2.18 11.48
CA TYR A 103 0.98 -2.74 10.21
C TYR A 103 -0.07 -2.67 9.11
N ILE A 104 0.41 -2.77 7.87
CA ILE A 104 -0.42 -3.00 6.68
C ILE A 104 -0.12 -4.42 6.20
N ASP A 105 -1.16 -5.23 6.07
CA ASP A 105 -1.07 -6.64 5.66
C ASP A 105 -1.52 -6.80 4.21
N PHE A 106 -0.70 -7.47 3.40
CA PHE A 106 -1.01 -7.80 2.02
C PHE A 106 -1.32 -9.28 1.96
N ILE A 107 -2.59 -9.59 1.72
CA ILE A 107 -3.15 -10.94 1.79
C ILE A 107 -3.53 -11.39 0.38
N GLY A 108 -3.17 -12.62 0.04
CA GLY A 108 -3.56 -13.28 -1.20
C GLY A 108 -4.03 -14.70 -0.92
N SER A 109 -5.18 -15.07 -1.49
CA SER A 109 -5.78 -16.40 -1.31
C SER A 109 -5.92 -16.80 0.17
N GLY A 110 -6.29 -15.85 1.03
CA GLY A 110 -6.45 -16.05 2.47
C GLY A 110 -5.17 -16.14 3.29
N LYS A 111 -3.99 -15.99 2.67
CA LYS A 111 -2.68 -16.02 3.35
C LYS A 111 -2.02 -14.65 3.35
N SER A 112 -1.41 -14.26 4.47
CA SER A 112 -0.54 -13.08 4.53
C SER A 112 0.71 -13.34 3.70
N LEU A 113 0.97 -12.49 2.71
CA LEU A 113 2.11 -12.58 1.81
C LEU A 113 3.28 -11.80 2.39
N PHE A 114 3.02 -10.54 2.72
CA PHE A 114 3.98 -9.64 3.36
C PHE A 114 3.25 -8.55 4.15
N LYS A 115 3.99 -7.91 5.06
CA LYS A 115 3.50 -6.84 5.92
C LYS A 115 4.45 -5.66 5.89
N LEU A 116 3.89 -4.46 5.98
CA LEU A 116 4.62 -3.24 6.27
C LEU A 116 4.36 -2.88 7.72
N ASN A 117 5.34 -3.12 8.60
CA ASN A 117 5.23 -2.76 10.02
C ASN A 117 5.47 -1.26 10.17
N LEU A 118 4.47 -0.53 10.63
CA LEU A 118 4.46 0.92 10.67
C LEU A 118 5.38 1.44 11.78
N ARG A 119 6.28 2.35 11.41
CA ARG A 119 7.13 3.13 12.33
C ARG A 119 6.62 4.55 12.52
N GLY A 120 5.68 4.96 11.69
CA GLY A 120 4.98 6.23 11.78
C GLY A 120 4.50 6.68 10.40
N PHE A 121 3.62 7.67 10.38
CA PHE A 121 3.14 8.28 9.15
C PHE A 121 3.07 9.80 9.32
N LYS A 122 2.97 10.52 8.20
CA LYS A 122 2.73 11.95 8.19
C LYS A 122 1.84 12.34 7.01
N LYS A 123 0.88 13.23 7.27
CA LYS A 123 0.02 13.88 6.28
C LYS A 123 0.47 15.33 6.07
N TYR A 124 0.37 15.84 4.85
CA TYR A 124 0.91 17.13 4.42
C TYR A 124 -0.14 18.05 3.79
#